data_AF-A0A397TEV1-F1
#
_entry.id   AF-A0A397TEV1-F1
#
_cell.length_a   1.000
_cell.length_b   1.000
_cell.length_c   1.000
_cell.angle_alpha   90.00
_cell.angle_beta   90.00
_cell.angle_gamma   90.00
#
_symmetry.space_group_name_H-M   'P 1'
#
loop_
_entity.id
_entity.type
_entity.pdbx_description
1 polymer ?
#
loop_
_entity_poly.entity_id
_entity_poly.type
_entity_poly.pdbx_seq_one_letter_code
_entity_poly.pdbx_strand_id
1 'polypeptide(L)'
;MTETANQLLTHVVPDCALIPPRHRSSSIPAYPFFPEVVRQWRFFFRSVNGHINNINNISGGPFPVFPTETIRLSVEGDAKTRLYTNVLMPINALIGTQGAAFVWTCNGLLGSPDYILCTNNSTLAKMPVELKTRHNLNLNDHDLWEIYRHADRVPIMEADPGFRFKKRILSQVFGEMACNGLHYGILSNYSDTYFLRRPETEPRTLYVSHVVHPNSVNPSLREKQSSSKQTGSKKKVVASTSRRITTIDGYIGGGSFGQVFSGYYDNQTVAWKTCDAYKKQEEVKTLKHEAHIYSILRECQGYAILHLLYKGYIYGGFLFALALQLIEDSHHIDLTKLTKKEKKIIVNQLKSIHNFGVLHNDISQRNILYEPKSCHYFFIDFGLSEIVDNESPKLHKEERRLKKFLQL
;
A
#
# COMPACT_ATOMS: atom_id res chain seq x y z
N MET A 1 -23.13 27.33 8.90
CA MET A 1 -22.45 26.76 7.72
C MET A 1 -21.61 25.60 8.20
N THR A 2 -21.84 24.39 7.68
CA THR A 2 -21.10 23.17 8.04
C THR A 2 -19.78 23.15 7.28
N GLU A 3 -18.67 23.13 8.00
CA GLU A 3 -17.33 22.94 7.42
C GLU A 3 -17.24 21.57 6.72
N THR A 4 -16.54 21.51 5.59
CA THR A 4 -16.27 20.27 4.85
C THR A 4 -15.21 19.42 5.56
N ALA A 5 -15.17 18.11 5.34
CA ALA A 5 -14.13 17.22 5.87
C ALA A 5 -12.70 17.74 5.66
N ASN A 6 -12.43 18.33 4.49
CA ASN A 6 -11.11 18.90 4.20
C ASN A 6 -10.81 20.11 5.09
N GLN A 7 -11.79 20.97 5.38
CA GLN A 7 -11.65 22.12 6.28
C GLN A 7 -11.42 21.65 7.73
N LEU A 8 -12.19 20.68 8.22
CA LEU A 8 -11.98 20.13 9.56
C LEU A 8 -10.65 19.38 9.73
N LEU A 9 -10.16 18.69 8.69
CA LEU A 9 -8.83 18.08 8.73
C LEU A 9 -7.69 19.12 8.71
N THR A 10 -7.89 20.30 8.11
CA THR A 10 -6.93 21.42 8.30
C THR A 10 -6.95 21.98 9.72
N HIS A 11 -8.05 21.77 10.45
CA HIS A 11 -8.29 22.31 11.78
C HIS A 11 -7.84 21.38 12.93
N VAL A 12 -8.04 20.07 12.81
CA VAL A 12 -7.69 19.08 13.84
C VAL A 12 -6.24 18.60 13.73
N VAL A 13 -5.66 18.68 12.53
CA VAL A 13 -4.25 18.36 12.27
C VAL A 13 -3.47 19.68 12.18
N PRO A 14 -2.40 19.90 12.97
CA PRO A 14 -1.72 21.18 13.14
C PRO A 14 -1.38 21.88 11.81
N ASP A 15 -2.02 23.01 11.49
CA ASP A 15 -1.94 23.84 10.26
C ASP A 15 -1.17 23.16 9.13
N CYS A 16 -1.77 22.06 8.68
CA CYS A 16 -1.28 21.29 7.57
C CYS A 16 -1.95 21.90 6.35
N ALA A 17 -1.44 23.05 5.87
CA ALA A 17 -1.94 23.71 4.67
C ALA A 17 -2.22 22.64 3.59
N LEU A 18 -3.50 22.37 3.37
CA LEU A 18 -3.99 21.51 2.31
C LEU A 18 -3.69 22.27 1.04
N ILE A 19 -2.52 22.02 0.45
CA ILE A 19 -2.31 22.40 -0.93
C ILE A 19 -3.34 21.58 -1.71
N PRO A 20 -4.36 22.23 -2.31
CA PRO A 20 -5.36 21.49 -3.07
C PRO A 20 -4.62 20.65 -4.10
N PRO A 21 -4.96 19.37 -4.24
CA PRO A 21 -4.29 18.51 -5.21
C PRO A 21 -4.50 19.14 -6.58
N ARG A 22 -3.43 19.73 -7.14
CA ARG A 22 -3.41 20.10 -8.56
C ARG A 22 -3.79 18.83 -9.31
N HIS A 23 -4.82 18.93 -10.16
CA HIS A 23 -5.35 17.88 -11.03
C HIS A 23 -4.43 16.67 -11.13
N ARG A 24 -4.82 15.55 -10.49
CA ARG A 24 -4.05 14.30 -10.49
C ARG A 24 -3.86 13.82 -11.94
N SER A 25 -2.68 14.10 -12.47
CA SER A 25 -2.02 13.43 -13.60
C SER A 25 -0.58 13.11 -13.21
N SER A 26 -0.29 13.04 -11.91
CA SER A 26 1.05 12.80 -11.38
C SER A 26 1.28 11.30 -11.21
N SER A 27 2.02 10.75 -12.16
CA SER A 27 2.49 9.38 -12.17
C SER A 27 3.51 9.14 -11.05
N ILE A 28 3.44 8.01 -10.33
CA ILE A 28 4.24 7.80 -9.09
C ILE A 28 5.44 6.88 -9.38
N PRO A 29 6.70 7.32 -9.13
CA PRO A 29 7.89 6.54 -9.49
C PRO A 29 8.02 5.19 -8.75
N ALA A 30 8.21 4.09 -9.48
CA ALA A 30 8.29 2.74 -8.90
C ALA A 30 9.63 2.37 -8.21
N TYR A 31 10.66 3.22 -8.25
CA TYR A 31 11.98 2.97 -7.64
C TYR A 31 12.57 4.22 -6.97
N PRO A 32 13.43 4.03 -5.95
CA PRO A 32 13.10 3.82 -4.54
C PRO A 32 12.87 5.14 -3.78
N PHE A 33 12.18 5.09 -2.65
CA PHE A 33 12.36 6.09 -1.59
C PHE A 33 12.24 5.37 -0.24
N PHE A 34 13.34 4.85 0.28
CA PHE A 34 13.47 4.83 1.75
C PHE A 34 13.53 6.29 2.21
N PRO A 35 13.09 6.64 3.43
CA PRO A 35 13.38 7.97 3.94
C PRO A 35 14.90 8.12 4.04
N GLU A 36 15.48 8.93 3.16
CA GLU A 36 16.93 9.19 3.19
C GLU A 36 17.32 9.89 4.48
N VAL A 37 16.38 10.68 5.02
CA VAL A 37 16.58 11.47 6.21
C VAL A 37 15.33 11.37 7.09
N VAL A 38 15.53 11.00 8.35
CA VAL A 38 14.47 11.05 9.38
C VAL A 38 14.84 12.13 10.39
N ARG A 39 13.90 13.04 10.67
CA ARG A 39 14.08 14.22 11.53
C ARG A 39 12.98 14.32 12.56
N GLN A 40 13.27 15.03 13.63
CA GLN A 40 12.28 15.46 14.60
C GLN A 40 11.30 16.48 13.98
N TRP A 41 10.01 16.31 14.25
CA TRP A 41 8.97 17.32 14.01
C TRP A 41 8.90 18.28 15.20
N ARG A 42 9.87 19.22 15.25
CA ARG A 42 10.15 20.10 16.40
C ARG A 42 8.96 20.86 16.98
N PHE A 43 7.98 21.25 16.15
CA PHE A 43 6.87 22.10 16.59
C PHE A 43 5.52 21.39 16.62
N PHE A 44 5.49 20.06 16.53
CA PHE A 44 4.25 19.29 16.47
C PHE A 44 3.26 19.67 17.58
N PHE A 45 3.64 19.52 18.85
CA PHE A 45 2.74 19.81 19.99
C PHE A 45 2.36 21.28 20.07
N ARG A 46 3.28 22.19 19.78
CA ARG A 46 2.98 23.63 19.76
C ARG A 46 1.92 23.95 18.71
N SER A 47 2.04 23.37 17.53
CA SER A 47 1.06 23.56 16.46
C SER A 47 -0.29 22.94 16.83
N VAL A 48 -0.32 21.73 17.41
CA VAL A 48 -1.56 21.08 17.88
C VAL A 48 -2.26 21.93 18.93
N ASN A 49 -1.53 22.41 19.94
CA ASN A 49 -2.08 23.27 20.99
C ASN A 49 -2.59 24.59 20.45
N GLY A 50 -1.87 25.18 19.49
CA GLY A 50 -2.32 26.39 18.80
C GLY A 50 -3.66 26.17 18.09
N HIS A 51 -3.88 24.99 17.50
CA HIS A 51 -5.14 24.65 16.83
C HIS A 51 -6.27 24.43 17.81
N ILE A 52 -6.02 23.65 18.87
CA ILE A 52 -7.01 23.42 19.94
C ILE A 52 -7.46 24.75 20.55
N ASN A 53 -6.52 25.67 20.81
CA ASN A 53 -6.81 26.94 21.47
C ASN A 53 -7.43 28.00 20.53
N ASN A 54 -7.22 27.91 19.21
CA ASN A 54 -7.80 28.84 18.24
C ASN A 54 -9.20 28.41 17.77
N ILE A 55 -9.58 27.14 17.94
CA ILE A 55 -10.82 26.59 17.41
C ILE A 55 -11.81 26.38 18.54
N ASN A 56 -12.71 27.35 18.72
CA ASN A 56 -13.89 27.24 19.60
C ASN A 56 -14.92 26.17 19.15
N ASN A 57 -14.61 25.33 18.16
CA ASN A 57 -15.53 24.40 17.49
C ASN A 57 -15.14 22.91 17.56
N ILE A 58 -14.03 22.51 18.20
CA ILE A 58 -13.97 21.11 18.65
C ILE A 58 -14.87 21.06 19.87
N SER A 59 -16.13 20.67 19.68
CA SER A 59 -17.12 20.56 20.74
C SER A 59 -16.46 19.88 21.93
N GLY A 60 -16.12 20.67 22.95
CA GLY A 60 -15.55 20.22 24.22
C GLY A 60 -16.60 19.52 25.06
N GLY A 61 -17.42 18.68 24.43
CA GLY A 61 -18.23 17.71 25.12
C GLY A 61 -17.33 16.64 25.72
N PRO A 62 -17.76 15.98 26.80
CA PRO A 62 -17.08 14.78 27.27
C PRO A 62 -16.95 13.82 26.07
N PHE A 63 -15.73 13.33 25.82
CA PHE A 63 -15.55 12.21 24.92
C PHE A 63 -16.57 11.13 25.32
N PRO A 64 -17.35 10.59 24.37
CA PRO A 64 -18.28 9.54 24.73
C PRO A 64 -17.51 8.43 25.45
N VAL A 65 -18.03 7.94 26.56
CA VAL A 65 -17.37 6.87 27.30
C VAL A 65 -17.64 5.58 26.53
N PHE A 66 -16.60 5.07 25.89
CA PHE A 66 -16.67 3.79 25.19
C PHE A 66 -16.21 2.66 26.12
N PRO A 67 -16.84 1.47 26.05
CA PRO A 67 -16.39 0.33 26.81
C PRO A 67 -14.92 0.05 26.47
N THR A 68 -14.05 0.23 27.45
CA THR A 68 -12.62 -0.05 27.32
C THR A 68 -12.45 -1.54 27.57
N GLU A 69 -12.14 -2.30 26.53
CA GLU A 69 -11.73 -3.68 26.70
C GLU A 69 -10.34 -3.72 27.40
N THR A 70 -10.22 -4.50 28.47
CA THR A 70 -9.02 -4.57 29.33
C THR A 70 -8.21 -5.86 29.17
N ILE A 71 -8.51 -6.66 28.13
CA ILE A 71 -7.83 -7.93 27.86
C ILE A 71 -6.35 -7.67 27.52
N ARG A 72 -5.45 -8.53 28.02
CA ARG A 72 -4.02 -8.48 27.74
C ARG A 72 -3.74 -8.57 26.23
N LEU A 73 -2.86 -7.71 25.73
CA LEU A 73 -2.38 -7.73 24.35
C LEU A 73 -1.39 -8.90 24.19
N SER A 74 -1.81 -9.98 23.53
CA SER A 74 -0.98 -11.16 23.31
C SER A 74 -0.40 -11.21 21.90
N VAL A 75 -1.18 -10.76 20.90
CA VAL A 75 -0.79 -10.75 19.48
C VAL A 75 -1.07 -9.38 18.83
N GLU A 76 -0.52 -9.16 17.64
CA GLU A 76 -0.71 -7.90 16.88
C GLU A 76 -2.19 -7.63 16.58
N GLY A 77 -2.98 -8.68 16.34
CA GLY A 77 -4.43 -8.57 16.12
C GLY A 77 -5.17 -7.94 17.30
N ASP A 78 -4.83 -8.34 18.54
CA ASP A 78 -5.43 -7.76 19.75
C ASP A 78 -5.17 -6.26 19.84
N ALA A 79 -3.94 -5.85 19.49
CA ALA A 79 -3.54 -4.45 19.52
C ALA A 79 -4.31 -3.63 18.46
N LYS A 80 -4.57 -4.20 17.27
CA LYS A 80 -5.37 -3.57 16.20
C LYS A 80 -6.79 -3.35 16.65
N THR A 81 -7.44 -4.41 17.13
CA THR A 81 -8.79 -4.34 17.68
C THR A 81 -8.87 -3.32 18.82
N ARG A 82 -7.88 -3.30 19.71
CA ARG A 82 -7.81 -2.36 20.84
C ARG A 82 -7.67 -0.91 20.37
N LEU A 83 -6.78 -0.61 19.42
CA LEU A 83 -6.66 0.73 18.84
C LEU A 83 -7.97 1.16 18.18
N TYR A 84 -8.60 0.26 17.43
CA TYR A 84 -9.87 0.56 16.78
C TYR A 84 -10.99 0.87 17.78
N THR A 85 -11.25 -0.02 18.74
CA THR A 85 -12.34 0.13 19.70
C THR A 85 -12.15 1.34 20.62
N ASN A 86 -10.93 1.57 21.11
CA ASN A 86 -10.70 2.58 22.14
C ASN A 86 -10.33 3.96 21.58
N VAL A 87 -9.89 4.06 20.32
CA VAL A 87 -9.40 5.31 19.74
C VAL A 87 -10.11 5.63 18.43
N LEU A 88 -10.02 4.75 17.42
CA LEU A 88 -10.50 5.09 16.07
C LEU A 88 -12.02 5.12 15.97
N MET A 89 -12.74 4.22 16.64
CA MET A 89 -14.21 4.19 16.68
C MET A 89 -14.78 5.45 17.35
N PRO A 90 -14.29 5.90 18.53
CA PRO A 90 -14.62 7.20 19.09
C PRO A 90 -14.39 8.36 18.13
N ILE A 91 -13.22 8.39 17.49
CA ILE A 91 -12.88 9.46 16.55
C ILE A 91 -13.82 9.42 15.33
N ASN A 92 -14.09 8.23 14.79
CA ASN A 92 -15.03 8.03 13.67
C ASN A 92 -16.44 8.54 13.98
N ALA A 93 -16.92 8.41 15.23
CA ALA A 93 -18.20 9.00 15.62
C ALA A 93 -18.18 10.54 15.53
N LEU A 94 -17.02 11.17 15.75
CA LEU A 94 -16.85 12.62 15.66
C LEU A 94 -16.68 13.09 14.21
N ILE A 95 -15.83 12.42 13.43
CA ILE A 95 -15.48 12.84 12.05
C ILE A 95 -16.42 12.29 10.98
N GLY A 96 -17.22 11.27 11.31
CA GLY A 96 -18.12 10.57 10.37
C GLY A 96 -19.21 11.47 9.80
N THR A 97 -19.74 12.39 10.61
CA THR A 97 -20.73 13.39 10.17
C THR A 97 -20.17 14.36 9.12
N GLN A 98 -18.85 14.43 8.99
CA GLN A 98 -18.13 15.32 8.10
C GLN A 98 -17.65 14.60 6.83
N GLY A 99 -17.96 13.30 6.68
CA GLY A 99 -17.55 12.50 5.53
C GLY A 99 -16.12 11.98 5.59
N ALA A 100 -15.54 11.88 6.80
CA ALA A 100 -14.24 11.26 7.05
C ALA A 100 -14.38 10.03 7.96
N ALA A 101 -13.54 9.02 7.76
CA ALA A 101 -13.53 7.82 8.60
C ALA A 101 -12.19 7.10 8.51
N PHE A 102 -11.74 6.53 9.62
CA PHE A 102 -10.75 5.47 9.65
C PHE A 102 -11.41 4.15 9.23
N VAL A 103 -10.90 3.56 8.15
CA VAL A 103 -11.37 2.30 7.59
C VAL A 103 -10.22 1.31 7.47
N TRP A 104 -10.57 0.03 7.31
CA TRP A 104 -9.59 -1.06 7.17
C TRP A 104 -8.99 -1.13 5.76
N THR A 105 -9.76 -0.72 4.76
CA THR A 105 -9.36 -0.79 3.35
C THR A 105 -9.83 0.46 2.59
N CYS A 106 -9.03 0.87 1.62
CA CYS A 106 -9.37 1.91 0.66
C CYS A 106 -9.03 1.38 -0.72
N ASN A 107 -10.01 1.38 -1.63
CA ASN A 107 -9.78 0.93 -3.00
C ASN A 107 -8.76 1.82 -3.69
N GLY A 108 -7.85 1.22 -4.46
CA GLY A 108 -6.82 1.96 -5.18
C GLY A 108 -5.69 2.49 -4.30
N LEU A 109 -5.53 1.95 -3.09
CA LEU A 109 -4.39 2.24 -2.23
C LEU A 109 -3.27 1.23 -2.50
N LEU A 110 -2.07 1.70 -2.83
CA LEU A 110 -0.88 0.86 -2.92
C LEU A 110 -0.40 0.47 -1.51
N GLY A 111 -0.30 -0.84 -1.25
CA GLY A 111 0.03 -1.36 0.08
C GLY A 111 -1.21 -1.77 0.88
N SER A 112 -1.01 -2.11 2.16
CA SER A 112 -2.08 -2.58 3.03
C SER A 112 -1.87 -2.09 4.46
N PRO A 113 -2.14 -0.80 4.76
CA PRO A 113 -2.06 -0.29 6.12
C PRO A 113 -3.05 -1.00 7.03
N ASP A 114 -2.84 -0.95 8.34
CA ASP A 114 -3.78 -1.55 9.30
C ASP A 114 -5.09 -0.77 9.37
N TYR A 115 -5.00 0.56 9.34
CA TYR A 115 -6.13 1.46 9.11
C TYR A 115 -5.72 2.60 8.19
N ILE A 116 -6.68 3.22 7.53
CA ILE A 116 -6.45 4.40 6.69
C ILE A 116 -7.53 5.42 7.00
N LEU A 117 -7.13 6.65 7.32
CA LEU A 117 -8.07 7.77 7.32
C LEU A 117 -8.43 8.08 5.87
N CYS A 118 -9.71 8.02 5.57
CA CYS A 118 -10.26 8.40 4.27
C CYS A 118 -11.26 9.54 4.42
N THR A 119 -11.38 10.33 3.36
CA THR A 119 -12.44 11.33 3.16
C THR A 119 -13.31 10.96 1.96
N ASN A 120 -14.41 11.68 1.77
CA ASN A 120 -15.33 11.50 0.64
C ASN A 120 -15.88 10.06 0.60
N ASN A 121 -16.48 9.60 1.71
CA ASN A 121 -17.06 8.27 1.83
C ASN A 121 -16.07 7.15 1.50
N SER A 122 -14.88 7.20 2.12
CA SER A 122 -13.86 6.14 2.01
C SER A 122 -13.16 6.03 0.64
N THR A 123 -13.28 7.03 -0.23
CA THR A 123 -12.68 7.01 -1.58
C THR A 123 -11.33 7.70 -1.67
N LEU A 124 -11.03 8.63 -0.74
CA LEU A 124 -9.79 9.40 -0.77
C LEU A 124 -8.96 9.16 0.49
N ALA A 125 -7.96 8.30 0.38
CA ALA A 125 -6.96 8.06 1.41
C ALA A 125 -6.19 9.34 1.78
N LYS A 126 -5.96 9.54 3.08
CA LYS A 126 -5.28 10.72 3.64
C LYS A 126 -4.10 10.38 4.55
N MET A 127 -4.25 9.39 5.43
CA MET A 127 -3.26 9.12 6.47
C MET A 127 -3.29 7.65 6.88
N PRO A 128 -2.28 6.84 6.50
CA PRO A 128 -2.21 5.45 6.92
C PRO A 128 -1.85 5.37 8.39
N VAL A 129 -2.36 4.34 9.04
CA VAL A 129 -2.12 4.00 10.43
C VAL A 129 -1.54 2.60 10.45
N GLU A 130 -0.30 2.52 10.90
CA GLU A 130 0.42 1.26 11.02
C GLU A 130 0.59 0.92 12.49
N LEU A 131 0.18 -0.30 12.86
CA LEU A 131 0.31 -0.81 14.20
C LEU A 131 1.38 -1.89 14.27
N LYS A 132 2.15 -1.89 15.35
CA LYS A 132 3.09 -2.95 15.68
C LYS A 132 2.89 -3.44 17.10
N THR A 133 3.26 -4.68 17.35
CA THR A 133 3.36 -5.16 18.73
C THR A 133 4.40 -4.35 19.49
N ARG A 134 4.24 -4.23 20.82
CA ARG A 134 5.25 -3.59 21.68
C ARG A 134 6.63 -4.23 21.51
N HIS A 135 6.69 -5.55 21.31
CA HIS A 135 7.97 -6.22 21.03
C HIS A 135 8.65 -5.72 19.74
N ASN A 136 7.89 -5.41 18.69
CA ASN A 136 8.43 -4.94 17.42
C ASN A 136 8.70 -3.43 17.39
N LEU A 137 7.93 -2.64 18.13
CA LEU A 137 8.07 -1.19 18.24
C LEU A 137 8.19 -0.82 19.72
N ASN A 138 9.35 -1.07 20.33
CA ASN A 138 9.71 -0.53 21.63
C ASN A 138 11.03 0.21 21.47
N LEU A 139 11.03 1.52 21.75
CA LEU A 139 12.19 2.37 21.55
C LEU A 139 13.01 2.61 22.83
N ASN A 140 12.62 2.03 23.98
CA ASN A 140 13.34 2.19 25.27
C ASN A 140 13.72 3.65 25.57
N ASP A 141 12.76 4.56 25.46
CA ASP A 141 12.92 6.02 25.65
C ASP A 141 13.82 6.75 24.64
N HIS A 142 14.35 6.05 23.64
CA HIS A 142 15.08 6.69 22.54
C HIS A 142 14.14 7.33 21.53
N ASP A 143 14.58 8.47 20.98
CA ASP A 143 13.87 9.13 19.90
C ASP A 143 14.03 8.36 18.57
N LEU A 144 12.92 8.20 17.86
CA LEU A 144 12.84 7.41 16.64
C LEU A 144 13.81 7.88 15.54
N TRP A 145 14.03 9.19 15.38
CA TRP A 145 14.98 9.73 14.41
C TRP A 145 16.44 9.52 14.81
N GLU A 146 16.74 9.38 16.09
CA GLU A 146 18.10 9.07 16.56
C GLU A 146 18.42 7.62 16.25
N ILE A 147 17.53 6.72 16.64
CA ILE A 147 17.64 5.30 16.31
C ILE A 147 17.74 5.13 14.79
N TYR A 148 16.91 5.82 14.00
CA TYR A 148 16.99 5.68 12.54
C TYR A 148 18.37 6.06 11.97
N ARG A 149 18.95 7.16 12.46
CA ARG A 149 20.29 7.63 12.06
C ARG A 149 21.43 6.76 12.59
N HIS A 150 21.21 6.09 13.72
CA HIS A 150 22.24 5.39 14.48
C HIS A 150 22.05 3.87 14.54
N ALA A 151 21.01 3.31 13.93
CA ALA A 151 20.72 1.86 13.96
C ALA A 151 21.78 1.00 13.23
N ASP A 152 22.71 1.62 12.48
CA ASP A 152 23.89 0.95 11.94
C ASP A 152 25.18 1.28 12.73
N ARG A 153 25.08 2.01 13.85
CA ARG A 153 26.23 2.45 14.65
C ARG A 153 26.28 1.73 16.00
N VAL A 154 27.47 1.25 16.30
CA VAL A 154 27.90 0.54 17.50
C VAL A 154 27.40 1.13 18.86
N PRO A 155 27.31 2.47 19.09
CA PRO A 155 27.05 3.01 20.43
C PRO A 155 25.69 2.64 21.07
N ILE A 156 24.62 2.49 20.28
CA ILE A 156 23.30 2.09 20.83
C ILE A 156 23.32 0.61 21.22
N MET A 157 23.98 -0.23 20.41
CA MET A 157 24.10 -1.66 20.68
C MET A 157 25.04 -1.96 21.86
N GLU A 158 26.02 -1.10 22.12
CA GLU A 158 26.87 -1.17 23.33
C GLU A 158 26.13 -0.76 24.60
N ALA A 159 25.24 0.24 24.52
CA ALA A 159 24.44 0.70 25.66
C ALA A 159 23.26 -0.24 25.99
N ASP A 160 22.66 -0.88 24.98
CA ASP A 160 21.59 -1.87 25.14
C ASP A 160 21.76 -3.03 24.13
N PRO A 161 22.47 -4.11 24.52
CA PRO A 161 22.71 -5.28 23.65
C PRO A 161 21.44 -6.03 23.24
N GLY A 162 20.33 -5.83 23.97
CA GLY A 162 19.03 -6.43 23.68
C GLY A 162 18.20 -5.64 22.67
N PHE A 163 18.55 -4.37 22.41
CA PHE A 163 17.79 -3.48 21.54
C PHE A 163 17.96 -3.85 20.06
N ARG A 164 16.84 -4.11 19.38
CA ARG A 164 16.81 -4.39 17.94
C ARG A 164 15.73 -3.58 17.24
N PHE A 165 16.08 -2.38 16.78
CA PHE A 165 15.19 -1.61 15.93
C PHE A 165 15.13 -2.17 14.50
N LYS A 166 13.92 -2.54 14.09
CA LYS A 166 13.66 -3.02 12.73
C LYS A 166 13.36 -1.82 11.83
N LYS A 167 14.38 -1.26 11.16
CA LYS A 167 14.25 -0.17 10.16
C LYS A 167 13.10 -0.38 9.16
N ARG A 168 12.84 -1.65 8.80
CA ARG A 168 11.73 -2.08 7.96
C ARG A 168 10.34 -1.62 8.43
N ILE A 169 10.13 -1.37 9.73
CA ILE A 169 8.85 -0.87 10.27
C ILE A 169 8.53 0.52 9.74
N LEU A 170 9.51 1.43 9.75
CA LEU A 170 9.34 2.76 9.17
C LEU A 170 9.24 2.70 7.65
N SER A 171 9.87 1.71 7.03
CA SER A 171 9.84 1.52 5.57
C SER A 171 8.45 1.17 5.09
N GLN A 172 7.66 0.46 5.91
CA GLN A 172 6.29 0.12 5.60
C GLN A 172 5.40 1.38 5.55
N VAL A 173 5.27 2.10 6.66
CA VAL A 173 4.42 3.31 6.72
C VAL A 173 4.93 4.41 5.79
N PHE A 174 6.26 4.57 5.65
CA PHE A 174 6.82 5.50 4.67
C PHE A 174 6.53 5.06 3.24
N GLY A 175 6.61 3.76 2.94
CA GLY A 175 6.30 3.18 1.64
C GLY A 175 4.88 3.51 1.25
N GLU A 176 3.91 3.26 2.13
CA GLU A 176 2.49 3.61 1.96
C GLU A 176 2.31 5.12 1.73
N MET A 177 2.98 5.96 2.52
CA MET A 177 2.92 7.41 2.35
C MET A 177 3.51 7.86 1.00
N ALA A 178 4.64 7.31 0.61
CA ALA A 178 5.35 7.71 -0.61
C ALA A 178 4.61 7.23 -1.87
N CYS A 179 4.20 5.97 -1.92
CA CYS A 179 3.57 5.38 -3.10
C CYS A 179 2.13 5.88 -3.32
N ASN A 180 1.48 6.45 -2.31
CA ASN A 180 0.13 7.02 -2.45
C ASN A 180 0.12 8.56 -2.38
N GLY A 181 1.28 9.20 -2.27
CA GLY A 181 1.40 10.65 -2.14
C GLY A 181 0.86 11.22 -0.81
N LEU A 182 0.77 10.42 0.26
CA LEU A 182 0.18 10.82 1.55
C LEU A 182 1.19 11.55 2.43
N HIS A 183 0.83 12.75 2.86
CA HIS A 183 1.74 13.63 3.62
C HIS A 183 1.84 13.30 5.10
N TYR A 184 0.87 12.55 5.64
CA TYR A 184 0.81 12.24 7.05
C TYR A 184 0.65 10.74 7.24
N GLY A 185 1.14 10.24 8.37
CA GLY A 185 0.99 8.84 8.77
C GLY A 185 1.03 8.71 10.29
N ILE A 186 0.52 7.60 10.80
CA ILE A 186 0.59 7.25 12.22
C ILE A 186 1.29 5.91 12.34
N LEU A 187 2.26 5.81 13.25
CA LEU A 187 2.88 4.57 13.66
C LEU A 187 2.63 4.40 15.16
N SER A 188 2.04 3.28 15.58
CA SER A 188 1.69 3.07 16.99
C SER A 188 1.96 1.63 17.45
N ASN A 189 2.23 1.47 18.74
CA ASN A 189 2.17 0.17 19.43
C ASN A 189 1.00 0.10 20.43
N TYR A 190 0.02 1.00 20.28
CA TYR A 190 -1.06 1.33 21.22
C TYR A 190 -0.62 2.15 22.45
N SER A 191 0.51 1.84 23.08
CA SER A 191 1.04 2.60 24.25
C SER A 191 1.87 3.82 23.85
N ASP A 192 2.51 3.76 22.70
CA ASP A 192 3.40 4.76 22.14
C ASP A 192 2.92 5.04 20.72
N THR A 193 2.55 6.29 20.47
CA THR A 193 2.06 6.74 19.16
C THR A 193 2.97 7.82 18.61
N TYR A 194 3.38 7.66 17.36
CA TYR A 194 4.25 8.57 16.63
C TYR A 194 3.48 9.12 15.42
N PHE A 195 3.46 10.45 15.29
CA PHE A 195 2.91 11.14 14.14
C PHE A 195 4.01 11.43 13.13
N LEU A 196 3.71 11.14 11.87
CA LEU A 196 4.65 11.21 10.76
C LEU A 196 4.21 12.30 9.79
N ARG A 197 5.18 13.05 9.26
CA ARG A 197 4.97 14.04 8.21
C ARG A 197 6.01 13.91 7.12
N ARG A 198 5.55 13.86 5.88
CA ARG A 198 6.32 13.85 4.63
C ARG A 198 5.89 15.03 3.76
N PRO A 199 6.62 16.15 3.78
CA PRO A 199 6.26 17.31 2.97
C PRO A 199 6.50 17.02 1.47
N GLU A 200 5.70 17.65 0.62
CA GLU A 200 5.83 17.52 -0.84
C GLU A 200 7.18 18.03 -1.35
N THR A 201 7.68 19.11 -0.73
CA THR A 201 8.95 19.77 -1.09
C THR A 201 10.18 18.93 -0.75
N GLU A 202 10.06 17.98 0.18
CA GLU A 202 11.14 17.07 0.56
C GLU A 202 10.61 15.63 0.63
N PRO A 203 10.29 15.00 -0.52
CA PRO A 203 9.60 13.71 -0.55
C PRO A 203 10.44 12.56 0.03
N ARG A 204 11.73 12.78 0.28
CA ARG A 204 12.68 11.84 0.89
C ARG A 204 12.87 12.04 2.39
N THR A 205 12.33 13.10 2.96
CA THR A 205 12.48 13.45 4.38
C THR A 205 11.23 13.02 5.14
N LEU A 206 11.41 12.27 6.21
CA LEU A 206 10.34 11.93 7.15
C LEU A 206 10.55 12.69 8.47
N TYR A 207 9.55 13.47 8.84
CA TYR A 207 9.48 14.15 10.13
C TYR A 207 8.64 13.32 11.10
N VAL A 208 9.11 13.17 12.34
CA VAL A 208 8.49 12.29 13.35
C VAL A 208 8.28 13.10 14.64
N SER A 209 7.09 13.05 15.22
CA SER A 209 6.80 13.65 16.53
C SER A 209 7.57 12.94 17.64
N HIS A 210 7.68 13.56 18.82
CA HIS A 210 7.96 12.74 20.01
C HIS A 210 6.80 11.77 20.26
N VAL A 211 7.08 10.74 21.06
CA VAL A 211 6.09 9.77 21.48
C VAL A 211 4.90 10.44 22.18
N VAL A 212 3.70 10.00 21.83
CA VAL A 212 2.44 10.35 22.49
C VAL A 212 1.94 9.12 23.23
N HIS A 213 1.74 9.25 24.55
CA HIS A 213 1.24 8.17 25.40
C HIS A 213 -0.27 8.36 25.68
N PRO A 214 -1.06 7.28 25.82
CA PRO A 214 -2.51 7.36 26.07
C PRO A 214 -2.92 8.23 27.26
N ASN A 215 -2.09 8.25 28.32
CA ASN A 215 -2.36 8.99 29.55
C ASN A 215 -1.70 10.38 29.58
N SER A 216 -1.17 10.87 28.46
CA SER A 216 -0.57 12.20 28.43
C SER A 216 -1.65 13.28 28.53
N VAL A 217 -1.88 13.80 29.74
CA VAL A 217 -2.85 14.89 30.00
C VAL A 217 -2.22 16.29 29.78
N ASN A 218 -0.95 16.37 29.35
CA ASN A 218 -0.21 17.62 29.29
C ASN A 218 0.71 17.69 28.04
N PRO A 219 0.49 18.63 27.10
CA PRO A 219 1.29 18.76 25.88
C PRO A 219 2.47 19.74 26.04
N SER A 220 3.15 19.71 27.19
CA SER A 220 4.32 20.55 27.48
C SER A 220 5.59 19.71 27.61
N LEU A 221 6.25 19.45 26.48
CA LEU A 221 7.63 18.97 26.49
C LEU A 221 8.54 20.15 26.83
N ARG A 222 9.06 20.18 28.06
CA ARG A 222 10.17 21.06 28.44
C ARG A 222 11.36 20.77 27.53
N GLU A 223 11.73 21.75 26.72
CA GLU A 223 12.96 21.77 25.94
C GLU A 223 14.18 21.50 26.84
N LYS A 224 14.94 20.45 26.56
CA LYS A 224 16.37 20.46 26.82
C LYS A 224 17.08 20.87 25.53
N GLN A 225 17.42 22.15 25.46
CA GLN A 225 18.36 22.65 24.47
C GLN A 225 19.69 21.92 24.64
N SER A 226 20.18 21.27 23.59
CA SER A 226 21.59 20.92 23.47
C SER A 226 22.13 21.43 22.14
N SER A 227 23.22 22.17 22.27
CA SER A 227 23.93 22.98 21.30
C SER A 227 24.37 22.21 20.05
N SER A 228 24.16 22.84 18.89
CA SER A 228 24.72 22.41 17.60
C SER A 228 26.24 22.62 17.55
N LYS A 229 26.97 21.58 17.12
CA LYS A 229 28.26 21.73 16.43
C LYS A 229 28.14 21.13 15.03
N GLN A 230 28.35 21.97 14.02
CA GLN A 230 28.55 21.56 12.63
C GLN A 230 29.94 20.96 12.46
N THR A 231 30.04 19.88 11.69
CA THR A 231 31.21 19.57 10.84
C THR A 231 30.73 18.74 9.65
N GLY A 232 31.18 19.08 8.46
CA GLY A 232 30.63 18.60 7.19
C GLY A 232 31.43 17.53 6.43
N SER A 233 30.75 17.01 5.40
CA SER A 233 31.23 16.39 4.13
C SER A 233 31.98 15.03 4.26
N LYS A 234 31.87 14.02 3.37
CA LYS A 234 31.63 13.98 1.91
C LYS A 234 31.36 12.52 1.45
N LYS A 235 30.64 12.37 0.33
CA LYS A 235 30.57 11.24 -0.66
C LYS A 235 29.91 9.93 -0.17
N LYS A 236 29.19 9.17 -1.01
CA LYS A 236 29.42 8.80 -2.42
C LYS A 236 28.06 8.52 -3.10
N VAL A 237 27.77 9.21 -4.20
CA VAL A 237 26.63 8.87 -5.07
C VAL A 237 27.05 7.67 -5.91
N VAL A 238 26.46 6.51 -5.65
CA VAL A 238 26.53 5.36 -6.55
C VAL A 238 25.51 5.60 -7.66
N ALA A 239 26.01 5.83 -8.87
CA ALA A 239 25.20 5.92 -10.06
C ALA A 239 24.59 4.54 -10.37
N SER A 240 23.26 4.43 -10.39
CA SER A 240 22.57 3.28 -10.96
C SER A 240 22.00 3.68 -12.33
N THR A 241 22.70 3.25 -13.37
CA THR A 241 22.20 2.79 -14.69
C THR A 241 20.81 3.26 -15.10
N SER A 242 20.77 4.13 -16.14
CA SER A 242 19.65 4.37 -17.07
C SER A 242 18.26 3.98 -16.54
N ARG A 243 17.66 4.84 -15.71
CA ARG A 243 16.34 4.60 -15.13
C ARG A 243 15.29 4.67 -16.24
N ARG A 244 14.81 3.50 -16.68
CA ARG A 244 13.51 3.37 -17.36
C ARG A 244 12.46 4.15 -16.57
N ILE A 245 11.78 5.09 -17.22
CA ILE A 245 10.68 5.82 -16.58
C ILE A 245 9.63 4.79 -16.22
N THR A 246 9.40 4.62 -14.92
CA THR A 246 8.50 3.60 -14.38
C THR A 246 7.56 4.27 -13.41
N THR A 247 6.26 4.24 -13.71
CA THR A 247 5.25 4.86 -12.85
C THR A 247 4.05 3.97 -12.65
N ILE A 248 3.40 4.15 -11.50
CA ILE A 248 2.07 3.60 -11.22
C ILE A 248 1.09 4.75 -11.11
N ASP A 249 -0.05 4.61 -11.79
CA ASP A 249 -1.03 5.66 -12.00
C ASP A 249 -2.39 5.26 -11.37
N GLY A 250 -3.42 5.02 -12.19
CA GLY A 250 -4.79 4.85 -11.72
C GLY A 250 -5.13 3.40 -11.34
N TYR A 251 -5.99 3.23 -10.35
CA TYR A 251 -6.53 1.92 -10.01
C TYR A 251 -7.46 1.41 -11.13
N ILE A 252 -7.25 0.16 -11.57
CA ILE A 252 -8.06 -0.50 -12.60
C ILE A 252 -9.04 -1.48 -11.95
N GLY A 253 -8.59 -2.26 -10.97
CA GLY A 253 -9.38 -3.32 -10.36
C GLY A 253 -8.56 -4.11 -9.34
N GLY A 254 -9.21 -4.98 -8.57
CA GLY A 254 -8.56 -5.70 -7.49
C GLY A 254 -9.38 -6.91 -7.05
N GLY A 255 -8.68 -7.91 -6.51
CA GLY A 255 -9.27 -9.17 -6.06
C GLY A 255 -8.42 -9.85 -4.99
N SER A 256 -8.65 -11.15 -4.78
CA SER A 256 -7.93 -11.96 -3.78
C SER A 256 -6.42 -12.05 -4.01
N PHE A 257 -5.95 -11.80 -5.23
CA PHE A 257 -4.55 -11.98 -5.62
C PHE A 257 -3.80 -10.65 -5.85
N GLY A 258 -4.34 -9.55 -5.31
CA GLY A 258 -3.70 -8.23 -5.33
C GLY A 258 -4.53 -7.15 -6.02
N GLN A 259 -3.94 -5.97 -6.09
CA GLN A 259 -4.54 -4.78 -6.73
C GLN A 259 -3.83 -4.47 -8.04
N VAL A 260 -4.62 -4.10 -9.05
CA VAL A 260 -4.18 -3.80 -10.41
C VAL A 260 -4.31 -2.30 -10.67
N PHE A 261 -3.22 -1.71 -11.16
CA PHE A 261 -3.12 -0.29 -11.47
C PHE A 261 -2.62 -0.09 -12.90
N SER A 262 -3.01 0.98 -13.57
CA SER A 262 -2.36 1.42 -14.80
C SER A 262 -1.01 2.06 -14.46
N GLY A 263 -0.17 2.24 -15.47
CA GLY A 263 1.10 2.93 -15.31
C GLY A 263 1.97 2.80 -16.54
N TYR A 264 3.24 3.14 -16.37
CA TYR A 264 4.24 3.09 -17.43
C TYR A 264 5.44 2.24 -17.02
N TYR A 265 5.97 1.47 -17.96
CA TYR A 265 7.24 0.76 -17.83
C TYR A 265 7.94 0.75 -19.19
N ASP A 266 9.17 1.24 -19.25
CA ASP A 266 9.99 1.28 -20.48
C ASP A 266 9.26 1.92 -21.67
N ASN A 267 8.60 3.06 -21.43
CA ASN A 267 7.76 3.80 -22.38
C ASN A 267 6.54 3.02 -22.92
N GLN A 268 6.12 1.95 -22.25
CA GLN A 268 4.90 1.21 -22.57
C GLN A 268 3.87 1.37 -21.46
N THR A 269 2.60 1.47 -21.83
CA THR A 269 1.49 1.43 -20.88
C THR A 269 1.31 0.01 -20.34
N VAL A 270 1.22 -0.12 -19.03
CA VAL A 270 1.21 -1.41 -18.34
C VAL A 270 0.14 -1.47 -17.25
N ALA A 271 -0.32 -2.70 -17.00
CA ALA A 271 -1.14 -3.06 -15.86
C ALA A 271 -0.23 -3.65 -14.77
N TRP A 272 -0.06 -2.91 -13.69
CA TRP A 272 0.68 -3.28 -12.50
C TRP A 272 -0.18 -4.09 -11.55
N LYS A 273 0.03 -5.41 -11.47
CA LYS A 273 -0.52 -6.23 -10.39
C LYS A 273 0.47 -6.20 -9.22
N THR A 274 0.03 -5.67 -8.08
CA THR A 274 0.90 -5.41 -6.91
C THR A 274 0.37 -6.08 -5.65
N CYS A 275 1.29 -6.48 -4.77
CA CYS A 275 0.96 -6.94 -3.42
C CYS A 275 1.96 -6.42 -2.38
N ASP A 276 1.49 -6.27 -1.14
CA ASP A 276 2.32 -5.86 0.00
C ASP A 276 3.28 -7.00 0.37
N ALA A 277 4.57 -6.78 0.10
CA ALA A 277 5.58 -7.80 0.29
C ALA A 277 5.90 -8.10 1.76
N TYR A 278 5.42 -7.27 2.70
CA TYR A 278 5.65 -7.44 4.12
C TYR A 278 4.50 -8.21 4.79
N LYS A 279 3.26 -7.81 4.52
CA LYS A 279 2.08 -8.36 5.19
C LYS A 279 1.52 -9.59 4.50
N LYS A 280 1.69 -9.73 3.19
CA LYS A 280 0.96 -10.71 2.38
C LYS A 280 1.90 -11.73 1.72
N GLN A 281 2.65 -12.48 2.54
CA GLN A 281 3.65 -13.46 2.04
C GLN A 281 3.05 -14.52 1.12
N GLU A 282 1.84 -15.00 1.40
CA GLU A 282 1.16 -15.96 0.52
C GLU A 282 0.80 -15.32 -0.83
N GLU A 283 0.32 -14.06 -0.85
CA GLU A 283 0.07 -13.35 -2.12
C GLU A 283 1.36 -13.13 -2.91
N VAL A 284 2.49 -12.85 -2.24
CA VAL A 284 3.81 -12.77 -2.91
C VAL A 284 4.19 -14.11 -3.54
N LYS A 285 3.96 -15.24 -2.86
CA LYS A 285 4.22 -16.57 -3.42
C LYS A 285 3.34 -16.82 -4.64
N THR A 286 2.05 -16.52 -4.55
CA THR A 286 1.10 -16.62 -5.67
C THR A 286 1.53 -15.75 -6.85
N LEU A 287 1.96 -14.52 -6.61
CA LEU A 287 2.38 -13.60 -7.68
C LEU A 287 3.72 -14.02 -8.31
N LYS A 288 4.64 -14.58 -7.52
CA LYS A 288 5.88 -15.20 -8.03
C LYS A 288 5.58 -16.44 -8.87
N HIS A 289 4.62 -17.25 -8.44
CA HIS A 289 4.15 -18.43 -9.17
C HIS A 289 3.53 -18.01 -10.51
N GLU A 290 2.62 -17.04 -10.51
CA GLU A 290 2.05 -16.46 -11.72
C GLU A 290 3.15 -15.98 -12.69
N ALA A 291 4.15 -15.25 -12.18
CA ALA A 291 5.28 -14.80 -12.99
C ALA A 291 6.13 -15.95 -13.56
N HIS A 292 6.16 -17.10 -12.89
CA HIS A 292 6.81 -18.31 -13.39
C HIS A 292 5.98 -18.94 -14.52
N ILE A 293 4.67 -19.00 -14.39
CA ILE A 293 3.77 -19.48 -15.45
C ILE A 293 3.90 -18.62 -16.72
N TYR A 294 3.92 -17.29 -16.59
CA TYR A 294 4.20 -16.40 -17.74
C TYR A 294 5.55 -16.70 -18.41
N SER A 295 6.57 -17.11 -17.65
CA SER A 295 7.86 -17.47 -18.22
C SER A 295 7.85 -18.79 -19.00
N ILE A 296 7.00 -19.75 -18.60
CA ILE A 296 6.78 -21.00 -19.32
C ILE A 296 5.98 -20.72 -20.61
N LEU A 297 4.94 -19.91 -20.50
CA LEU A 297 4.04 -19.55 -21.59
C LEU A 297 4.59 -18.40 -22.47
N ARG A 298 5.91 -18.26 -22.57
CA ARG A 298 6.56 -17.16 -23.31
C ARG A 298 6.08 -17.09 -24.77
N GLU A 299 5.89 -18.24 -25.40
CA GLU A 299 5.42 -18.35 -26.79
C GLU A 299 3.92 -18.06 -26.96
N CYS A 300 3.14 -18.11 -25.87
CA CYS A 300 1.72 -17.77 -25.88
C CYS A 300 1.46 -16.26 -25.68
N GLN A 301 2.47 -15.49 -25.23
CA GLN A 301 2.32 -14.06 -24.97
C GLN A 301 2.05 -13.28 -26.26
N GLY A 302 1.05 -12.40 -26.22
CA GLY A 302 0.58 -11.64 -27.38
C GLY A 302 -0.42 -12.40 -28.27
N TYR A 303 -0.65 -13.69 -28.00
CA TYR A 303 -1.62 -14.51 -28.73
C TYR A 303 -2.75 -15.04 -27.84
N ALA A 304 -2.41 -15.74 -26.76
CA ALA A 304 -3.38 -16.34 -25.84
C ALA A 304 -3.33 -15.70 -24.43
N ILE A 305 -2.21 -15.06 -24.08
CA ILE A 305 -2.00 -14.37 -22.80
C ILE A 305 -1.31 -13.03 -23.02
N LEU A 306 -1.36 -12.13 -22.03
CA LEU A 306 -0.71 -10.81 -22.11
C LEU A 306 0.82 -10.92 -22.06
N HIS A 307 1.53 -9.90 -22.56
CA HIS A 307 2.98 -9.83 -22.37
C HIS A 307 3.32 -9.46 -20.92
N LEU A 308 4.14 -10.29 -20.25
CA LEU A 308 4.82 -9.92 -19.02
C LEU A 308 6.07 -9.09 -19.34
N LEU A 309 6.07 -7.83 -18.92
CA LEU A 309 7.12 -6.85 -19.20
C LEU A 309 8.08 -6.68 -18.01
N TYR A 310 7.57 -6.83 -16.79
CA TYR A 310 8.37 -6.76 -15.57
C TYR A 310 7.86 -7.72 -14.50
N LYS A 311 8.79 -8.26 -13.73
CA LYS A 311 8.52 -8.92 -12.44
C LYS A 311 9.59 -8.51 -11.44
N GLY A 312 9.19 -8.20 -10.22
CA GLY A 312 10.15 -7.93 -9.16
C GLY A 312 9.63 -7.02 -8.07
N TYR A 313 10.56 -6.63 -7.20
CA TYR A 313 10.28 -5.71 -6.11
C TYR A 313 10.35 -4.26 -6.60
N ILE A 314 9.42 -3.44 -6.12
CA ILE A 314 9.35 -1.99 -6.36
C ILE A 314 9.27 -1.27 -5.00
N TYR A 315 9.44 0.05 -4.99
CA TYR A 315 9.44 0.88 -3.78
C TYR A 315 10.40 0.38 -2.68
N GLY A 316 11.63 0.03 -3.05
CA GLY A 316 12.63 -0.42 -2.08
C GLY A 316 12.29 -1.77 -1.42
N GLY A 317 11.52 -2.63 -2.09
CA GLY A 317 11.12 -3.91 -1.52
C GLY A 317 9.76 -3.89 -0.83
N PHE A 318 9.08 -2.73 -0.78
CA PHE A 318 7.77 -2.62 -0.16
C PHE A 318 6.67 -3.38 -0.90
N LEU A 319 6.65 -3.29 -2.23
CA LEU A 319 5.71 -4.06 -3.03
C LEU A 319 6.46 -5.06 -3.90
N PHE A 320 5.85 -6.23 -4.08
CA PHE A 320 6.17 -7.12 -5.17
C PHE A 320 5.16 -6.90 -6.30
N ALA A 321 5.62 -6.84 -7.54
CA ALA A 321 4.78 -6.44 -8.66
C ALA A 321 5.09 -7.19 -9.95
N LEU A 322 4.05 -7.36 -10.76
CA LEU A 322 4.11 -7.74 -12.16
C LEU A 322 3.62 -6.56 -13.02
N ALA A 323 4.33 -6.24 -14.09
CA ALA A 323 3.82 -5.34 -15.13
C ALA A 323 3.43 -6.17 -16.34
N LEU A 324 2.13 -6.23 -16.62
CA LEU A 324 1.56 -6.84 -17.81
C LEU A 324 1.27 -5.75 -18.84
N GLN A 325 1.25 -6.11 -20.11
CA GLN A 325 0.74 -5.22 -21.16
C GLN A 325 -0.67 -4.72 -20.81
N LEU A 326 -0.87 -3.40 -20.88
CA LEU A 326 -2.21 -2.82 -20.76
C LEU A 326 -2.83 -2.72 -22.15
N ILE A 327 -3.98 -3.35 -22.36
CA ILE A 327 -4.73 -3.25 -23.61
C ILE A 327 -5.84 -2.20 -23.44
N GLU A 328 -5.77 -1.13 -24.23
CA GLU A 328 -6.81 -0.09 -24.25
C GLU A 328 -8.15 -0.65 -24.73
N ASP A 329 -9.25 -0.15 -24.14
CA ASP A 329 -10.63 -0.52 -24.45
C ASP A 329 -10.97 -2.01 -24.24
N SER A 330 -10.06 -2.76 -23.65
CA SER A 330 -10.28 -4.16 -23.32
C SER A 330 -11.27 -4.32 -22.17
N HIS A 331 -12.06 -5.38 -22.22
CA HIS A 331 -13.06 -5.68 -21.19
C HIS A 331 -13.24 -7.18 -21.03
N HIS A 332 -13.72 -7.60 -19.86
CA HIS A 332 -14.03 -9.00 -19.60
C HIS A 332 -15.09 -9.51 -20.59
N ILE A 333 -14.97 -10.78 -20.98
CA ILE A 333 -15.92 -11.36 -21.92
C ILE A 333 -17.36 -11.31 -21.41
N ASP A 334 -18.29 -11.03 -22.31
CA ASP A 334 -19.73 -11.10 -22.07
C ASP A 334 -20.29 -12.32 -22.81
N LEU A 335 -20.65 -13.37 -22.05
CA LEU A 335 -21.12 -14.63 -22.61
C LEU A 335 -22.38 -14.48 -23.48
N THR A 336 -23.18 -13.43 -23.27
CA THR A 336 -24.41 -13.17 -24.03
C THR A 336 -24.12 -12.64 -25.43
N LYS A 337 -22.95 -12.04 -25.64
CA LYS A 337 -22.54 -11.41 -26.90
C LYS A 337 -21.64 -12.30 -27.76
N LEU A 338 -21.06 -13.35 -27.18
CA LEU A 338 -20.13 -14.23 -27.89
C LEU A 338 -20.84 -15.12 -28.93
N THR A 339 -20.37 -15.04 -30.17
CA THR A 339 -20.73 -15.95 -31.25
C THR A 339 -20.12 -17.35 -31.06
N LYS A 340 -20.69 -18.35 -31.73
CA LYS A 340 -20.15 -19.72 -31.72
C LYS A 340 -18.71 -19.80 -32.26
N LYS A 341 -18.33 -18.90 -33.18
CA LYS A 341 -16.96 -18.84 -33.74
C LYS A 341 -15.97 -18.31 -32.71
N GLU A 342 -16.30 -17.23 -32.03
CA GLU A 342 -15.47 -16.64 -30.97
C GLU A 342 -15.26 -17.60 -29.80
N LYS A 343 -16.32 -18.29 -29.37
CA LYS A 343 -16.21 -19.33 -28.32
C LYS A 343 -15.21 -20.43 -28.72
N LYS A 344 -15.14 -20.82 -30.00
CA LYS A 344 -14.14 -21.77 -30.49
C LYS A 344 -12.72 -21.20 -30.47
N ILE A 345 -12.54 -19.90 -30.74
CA ILE A 345 -11.24 -19.21 -30.64
C ILE A 345 -10.72 -19.29 -29.21
N ILE A 346 -11.55 -18.95 -28.22
CA ILE A 346 -11.20 -19.01 -26.79
C ILE A 346 -10.76 -20.43 -26.39
N VAL A 347 -11.48 -21.46 -26.85
CA VAL A 347 -11.10 -22.86 -26.60
C VAL A 347 -9.75 -23.21 -27.25
N ASN A 348 -9.48 -22.75 -28.46
CA ASN A 348 -8.21 -23.01 -29.14
C ASN A 348 -7.03 -22.28 -28.46
N GLN A 349 -7.25 -21.08 -27.94
CA GLN A 349 -6.24 -20.37 -27.15
C GLN A 349 -5.96 -21.10 -25.83
N LEU A 350 -6.98 -21.63 -25.13
CA LEU A 350 -6.74 -22.49 -23.96
C LEU A 350 -5.92 -23.73 -24.34
N LYS A 351 -6.21 -24.37 -25.48
CA LYS A 351 -5.40 -25.50 -25.95
C LYS A 351 -3.95 -25.12 -26.20
N SER A 352 -3.70 -23.93 -26.73
CA SER A 352 -2.32 -23.44 -26.91
C SER A 352 -1.58 -23.32 -25.58
N ILE A 353 -2.27 -22.94 -24.49
CA ILE A 353 -1.72 -22.94 -23.13
C ILE A 353 -1.49 -24.38 -22.63
N HIS A 354 -2.45 -25.27 -22.85
CA HIS A 354 -2.36 -26.68 -22.46
C HIS A 354 -1.22 -27.44 -23.12
N ASN A 355 -0.82 -27.05 -24.33
CA ASN A 355 0.33 -27.64 -25.03
C ASN A 355 1.66 -27.46 -24.29
N PHE A 356 1.74 -26.49 -23.37
CA PHE A 356 2.89 -26.29 -22.48
C PHE A 356 2.73 -26.98 -21.12
N GLY A 357 1.71 -27.85 -20.97
CA GLY A 357 1.45 -28.57 -19.72
C GLY A 357 0.90 -27.66 -18.62
N VAL A 358 0.28 -26.53 -18.95
CA VAL A 358 -0.23 -25.59 -17.95
C VAL A 358 -1.75 -25.67 -17.85
N LEU A 359 -2.26 -25.94 -16.65
CA LEU A 359 -3.67 -25.75 -16.28
C LEU A 359 -3.89 -24.35 -15.74
N HIS A 360 -4.95 -23.67 -16.15
CA HIS A 360 -5.27 -22.34 -15.62
C HIS A 360 -5.88 -22.41 -14.21
N ASN A 361 -6.76 -23.37 -13.96
CA ASN A 361 -7.52 -23.66 -12.74
C ASN A 361 -8.52 -22.60 -12.23
N ASP A 362 -8.54 -21.38 -12.78
CA ASP A 362 -9.50 -20.32 -12.40
C ASP A 362 -10.21 -19.72 -13.62
N ILE A 363 -10.68 -20.57 -14.53
CA ILE A 363 -11.40 -20.10 -15.73
C ILE A 363 -12.74 -19.48 -15.34
N SER A 364 -12.91 -18.19 -15.62
CA SER A 364 -14.13 -17.42 -15.38
C SER A 364 -14.22 -16.20 -16.30
N GLN A 365 -15.38 -15.53 -16.38
CA GLN A 365 -15.57 -14.34 -17.23
C GLN A 365 -14.56 -13.23 -16.91
N ARG A 366 -14.24 -13.04 -15.62
CA ARG A 366 -13.26 -12.05 -15.13
C ARG A 366 -11.82 -12.36 -15.54
N ASN A 367 -11.51 -13.61 -15.89
CA ASN A 367 -10.15 -14.05 -16.23
C ASN A 367 -9.94 -14.25 -17.74
N ILE A 368 -10.90 -13.80 -18.56
CA ILE A 368 -10.76 -13.76 -20.01
C ILE A 368 -11.08 -12.34 -20.47
N LEU A 369 -10.07 -11.68 -21.03
CA LEU A 369 -10.13 -10.32 -21.52
C LEU A 369 -10.35 -10.33 -23.04
N TYR A 370 -11.24 -9.48 -23.54
CA TYR A 370 -11.47 -9.27 -24.97
C TYR A 370 -10.85 -7.94 -25.41
N GLU A 371 -10.09 -7.95 -26.50
CA GLU A 371 -9.52 -6.79 -27.16
C GLU A 371 -10.32 -6.48 -28.44
N PRO A 372 -11.12 -5.40 -28.46
CA PRO A 372 -11.97 -5.08 -29.61
C PRO A 372 -11.21 -4.74 -30.90
N LYS A 373 -10.00 -4.16 -30.79
CA LYS A 373 -9.23 -3.69 -31.95
C LYS A 373 -8.69 -4.84 -32.80
N SER A 374 -8.23 -5.92 -32.16
CA SER A 374 -7.67 -7.11 -32.82
C SER A 374 -8.66 -8.27 -32.90
N CYS A 375 -9.82 -8.15 -32.23
CA CYS A 375 -10.77 -9.24 -31.99
C CYS A 375 -10.11 -10.47 -31.34
N HIS A 376 -9.11 -10.26 -30.46
CA HIS A 376 -8.45 -11.32 -29.72
C HIS A 376 -8.95 -11.44 -28.27
N TYR A 377 -8.75 -12.62 -27.71
CA TYR A 377 -9.01 -12.90 -26.30
C TYR A 377 -7.73 -13.27 -25.58
N PHE A 378 -7.63 -12.90 -24.30
CA PHE A 378 -6.46 -13.15 -23.48
C PHE A 378 -6.88 -13.77 -22.15
N PHE A 379 -6.27 -14.89 -21.80
CA PHE A 379 -6.36 -15.45 -20.46
C PHE A 379 -5.44 -14.66 -19.53
N ILE A 380 -5.95 -14.33 -18.34
CA ILE A 380 -5.24 -13.57 -17.31
C ILE A 380 -5.43 -14.25 -15.95
N ASP A 381 -4.61 -13.86 -14.97
CA ASP A 381 -4.62 -14.36 -13.60
C ASP A 381 -4.24 -15.85 -13.46
N PHE A 382 -2.94 -16.12 -13.61
CA PHE A 382 -2.37 -17.47 -13.48
C PHE A 382 -1.96 -17.82 -12.04
N GLY A 383 -2.51 -17.12 -11.04
CA GLY A 383 -2.15 -17.29 -9.63
C GLY A 383 -2.44 -18.70 -9.07
N LEU A 384 -3.43 -19.40 -9.65
CA LEU A 384 -3.85 -20.75 -9.23
C LEU A 384 -3.44 -21.86 -10.22
N SER A 385 -2.65 -21.51 -11.23
CA SER A 385 -2.30 -22.43 -12.31
C SER A 385 -1.42 -23.57 -11.81
N GLU A 386 -1.50 -24.72 -12.48
CA GLU A 386 -0.73 -25.93 -12.13
C GLU A 386 0.02 -26.41 -13.37
N ILE A 387 1.28 -26.82 -13.19
CA ILE A 387 2.07 -27.46 -14.25
C ILE A 387 1.87 -28.96 -14.12
N VAL A 388 1.51 -29.60 -15.23
CA VAL A 388 1.22 -31.03 -15.33
C VAL A 388 1.87 -31.61 -16.59
N ASP A 389 1.96 -32.94 -16.64
CA ASP A 389 2.40 -33.61 -17.86
C ASP A 389 1.46 -33.29 -19.04
N ASN A 390 2.01 -33.17 -20.24
CA ASN A 390 1.24 -32.85 -21.46
C ASN A 390 0.15 -33.89 -21.79
N GLU A 391 0.30 -35.12 -21.28
CA GLU A 391 -0.68 -36.20 -21.43
C GLU A 391 -1.69 -36.26 -20.27
N SER A 392 -1.60 -35.33 -19.32
CA SER A 392 -2.45 -35.35 -18.13
C SER A 392 -3.93 -35.24 -18.51
N PRO A 393 -4.80 -36.16 -18.02
CA PRO A 393 -6.24 -36.08 -18.26
C PRO A 393 -6.88 -34.82 -17.66
N LYS A 394 -6.18 -34.13 -16.75
CA LYS A 394 -6.62 -32.85 -16.18
C LYS A 394 -6.77 -31.76 -17.25
N LEU A 395 -5.90 -31.72 -18.27
CA LEU A 395 -5.95 -30.73 -19.36
C LEU A 395 -7.27 -30.87 -20.13
N HIS A 396 -7.60 -32.10 -20.50
CA HIS A 396 -8.84 -32.42 -21.20
C HIS A 396 -10.09 -32.13 -20.34
N LYS A 397 -9.99 -32.31 -19.01
CA LYS A 397 -11.05 -31.96 -18.06
C LYS A 397 -11.27 -30.45 -17.98
N GLU A 398 -10.21 -29.65 -17.95
CA GLU A 398 -10.29 -28.19 -17.97
C GLU A 398 -10.87 -27.67 -19.29
N GLU A 399 -10.47 -28.23 -20.44
CA GLU A 399 -11.06 -27.90 -21.75
C GLU A 399 -12.58 -28.16 -21.75
N ARG A 400 -13.02 -29.31 -21.24
CA ARG A 400 -14.46 -29.63 -21.13
C ARG A 400 -15.20 -28.66 -20.22
N ARG A 401 -14.58 -28.24 -19.11
CA ARG A 401 -15.15 -27.22 -18.21
C ARG A 401 -15.32 -25.88 -18.92
N LEU A 402 -14.30 -25.44 -19.68
CA LEU A 402 -14.39 -24.22 -20.48
C LEU A 402 -15.51 -24.31 -21.53
N LYS A 403 -15.60 -25.42 -22.27
CA LYS A 403 -16.69 -25.62 -23.25
C LYS A 403 -18.08 -25.53 -22.62
N LYS A 404 -18.28 -26.18 -21.47
CA LYS A 404 -19.53 -26.10 -20.71
C LYS A 404 -19.81 -24.66 -20.25
N PHE A 405 -18.80 -23.96 -19.74
CA PHE A 405 -18.90 -22.56 -19.33
C PHE A 405 -19.28 -21.64 -20.50
N LEU A 406 -18.71 -21.86 -21.69
CA LEU A 406 -19.03 -21.14 -22.91
C LEU A 406 -20.35 -21.57 -23.57
N GLN A 407 -21.02 -22.61 -23.06
CA GLN A 407 -22.24 -23.19 -23.65
C GLN A 407 -22.01 -23.66 -25.10
N LEU A 408 -20.93 -24.41 -25.32
CA LEU A 408 -20.48 -24.90 -26.62
C LEU A 408 -20.76 -26.39 -26.86
#